data_AF-A0A922S1B3-F1
#
_entry.id   AF-A0A922S1B3-F1
#
_cell.length_a   1.000
_cell.length_b   1.000
_cell.length_c   1.000
_cell.angle_alpha   90.00
_cell.angle_beta   90.00
_cell.angle_gamma   90.00
#
_symmetry.space_group_name_H-M   'P 1'
#
loop_
_entity.id
_entity.type
_entity.pdbx_description
1 polymer ?
#
loop_
_entity_poly.entity_id
_entity_poly.type
_entity_poly.pdbx_seq_one_letter_code
_entity_poly.pdbx_strand_id
1 'polypeptide(L)'
;MTTEKTDTSNSVGTKSLAQIQSEIQGVIRQIVASNTFLPVLNSSCTFELLVYADRNANVPTSWEETGPQFIVNSTEIKLRSISTTLHRVDHTVSYKRSI
;
A
#
# COMPACT_ATOMS: atom_id res chain seq x y z
N MET A 1 13.20 -37.42 -22.96
CA MET A 1 11.77 -37.09 -22.74
C MET A 1 11.37 -37.65 -21.39
N THR A 2 11.50 -36.84 -20.34
CA THR A 2 10.99 -37.16 -19.01
C THR A 2 9.98 -36.08 -18.68
N THR A 3 8.71 -36.44 -18.77
CA THR A 3 7.60 -35.65 -18.25
C THR A 3 7.64 -35.73 -16.74
N GLU A 4 8.03 -34.65 -16.07
CA GLU A 4 7.69 -34.45 -14.66
C GLU A 4 6.29 -33.85 -14.60
N LYS A 5 5.33 -34.70 -14.21
CA LYS A 5 4.11 -34.26 -13.53
C LYS A 5 4.40 -34.35 -12.03
N THR A 6 4.34 -33.21 -11.38
CA THR A 6 4.26 -33.01 -9.92
C THR A 6 3.49 -31.71 -9.70
N ASP A 7 2.66 -31.52 -8.70
CA ASP A 7 1.64 -32.34 -8.08
C ASP A 7 0.76 -31.32 -7.33
N THR A 8 -0.54 -31.60 -7.21
CA THR A 8 -1.46 -31.07 -6.18
C THR A 8 -1.83 -29.57 -6.19
N SER A 9 -3.06 -29.32 -6.65
CA SER A 9 -3.85 -28.10 -6.51
C SER A 9 -4.01 -27.60 -5.06
N ASN A 10 -3.24 -26.58 -4.69
CA ASN A 10 -3.54 -25.66 -3.57
C ASN A 10 -3.59 -24.22 -4.13
N SER A 11 -4.47 -23.96 -5.11
CA SER A 11 -4.55 -22.64 -5.74
C SER A 11 -5.23 -21.64 -4.79
N VAL A 12 -4.44 -21.04 -3.90
CA VAL A 12 -4.89 -19.87 -3.13
C VAL A 12 -5.01 -18.70 -4.12
N GLY A 13 -6.22 -18.53 -4.65
CA GLY A 13 -6.61 -17.43 -5.55
C GLY A 13 -6.86 -17.86 -6.99
N THR A 14 -7.92 -17.32 -7.60
CA THR A 14 -8.32 -17.56 -9.00
C THR A 14 -7.68 -16.57 -9.98
N LYS A 15 -7.02 -15.54 -9.45
CA LYS A 15 -6.46 -14.42 -10.23
C LYS A 15 -5.04 -14.73 -10.67
N SER A 16 -4.71 -14.42 -11.93
CA SER A 16 -3.36 -14.67 -12.45
C SER A 16 -2.33 -13.66 -11.93
N LEU A 17 -1.06 -14.07 -11.87
CA LEU A 17 0.04 -13.18 -11.49
C LEU A 17 0.13 -11.94 -12.40
N ALA A 18 -0.08 -12.12 -13.71
CA ALA A 18 -0.05 -11.03 -14.68
C ALA A 18 -1.14 -9.98 -14.41
N GLN A 19 -2.35 -10.41 -14.00
CA GLN A 19 -3.43 -9.50 -13.62
C GLN A 19 -3.08 -8.72 -12.34
N ILE A 20 -2.53 -9.40 -11.32
CA ILE A 20 -2.09 -8.78 -10.06
C ILE A 20 -0.99 -7.75 -10.34
N GLN A 21 0.01 -8.08 -11.14
CA GLN A 21 1.10 -7.18 -11.51
C GLN A 21 0.61 -5.97 -12.30
N SER A 22 -0.35 -6.16 -13.21
CA SER A 22 -0.99 -5.06 -13.96
C SER A 22 -1.70 -4.07 -13.03
N GLU A 23 -2.38 -4.58 -11.99
CA GLU A 23 -3.02 -3.74 -10.98
C GLU A 23 -2.01 -2.96 -10.13
N ILE A 24 -0.94 -3.63 -9.67
CA ILE A 24 0.16 -2.99 -8.93
C ILE A 24 0.78 -1.88 -9.79
N GLN A 25 1.06 -2.15 -11.05
CA GLN A 25 1.60 -1.16 -11.99
C GLN A 25 0.65 0.04 -12.15
N GLY A 26 -0.66 -0.20 -12.17
CA GLY A 26 -1.69 0.83 -12.17
C GLY A 26 -1.61 1.75 -10.96
N VAL A 27 -1.48 1.18 -9.76
CA VAL A 27 -1.35 1.97 -8.52
C VAL A 27 -0.06 2.77 -8.48
N ILE A 28 1.08 2.18 -8.85
CA ILE A 28 2.36 2.89 -8.88
C ILE A 28 2.29 4.10 -9.83
N ARG A 29 1.65 3.95 -11.00
CA ARG A 29 1.41 5.07 -11.91
C ARG A 29 0.54 6.15 -11.29
N GLN A 30 -0.51 5.79 -10.55
CA GLN A 30 -1.35 6.77 -9.88
C GLN A 30 -0.62 7.48 -8.73
N ILE A 31 0.24 6.79 -7.99
CA ILE A 31 1.10 7.39 -6.96
C ILE A 31 2.01 8.44 -7.60
N VAL A 32 2.71 8.10 -8.70
CA VAL A 32 3.56 9.06 -9.41
C VAL A 32 2.75 10.23 -9.98
N ALA A 33 1.58 9.94 -10.58
CA ALA A 33 0.69 10.98 -11.12
C ALA A 33 0.17 11.90 -10.02
N SER A 34 0.04 11.41 -8.78
CA SER A 34 -0.45 12.23 -7.66
C SER A 34 0.41 13.44 -7.37
N ASN A 35 1.71 13.35 -7.65
CA ASN A 35 2.65 14.46 -7.49
C ASN A 35 2.27 15.71 -8.32
N THR A 36 1.44 15.57 -9.35
CA THR A 36 1.01 16.70 -10.21
C THR A 36 -0.02 17.62 -9.56
N PHE A 37 -0.76 17.14 -8.56
CA PHE A 37 -1.81 17.91 -7.87
C PHE A 37 -1.55 18.09 -6.38
N LEU A 38 -0.46 17.52 -5.85
CA LEU A 38 -0.01 17.74 -4.49
C LEU A 38 0.74 19.08 -4.37
N PRO A 39 0.66 19.77 -3.21
CA PRO A 39 1.42 20.98 -2.96
C PRO A 39 2.92 20.74 -3.04
N VAL A 40 3.66 21.73 -3.54
CA VAL A 40 5.13 21.69 -3.57
C VAL A 40 5.67 21.82 -2.15
N LEU A 41 6.59 20.92 -1.78
CA LEU A 41 7.29 20.96 -0.50
C LEU A 41 8.53 21.84 -0.64
N ASN A 42 8.56 22.96 0.10
CA ASN A 42 9.63 23.96 0.02
C ASN A 42 10.76 23.76 1.05
N SER A 43 10.66 22.74 1.89
CA SER A 43 11.64 22.44 2.95
C SER A 43 12.08 20.98 2.86
N SER A 44 13.25 20.67 3.41
CA SER A 44 13.64 19.29 3.63
C SER A 44 12.62 18.59 4.53
N CYS A 45 12.20 17.39 4.14
CA CYS A 45 11.26 16.57 4.89
C CYS A 45 11.93 15.25 5.29
N THR A 46 11.57 14.75 6.46
CA THR A 46 11.79 13.36 6.86
C THR A 46 10.52 12.57 6.58
N PHE A 47 10.61 11.24 6.62
CA PHE A 47 9.45 10.36 6.56
C PHE A 47 9.46 9.39 7.72
N GLU A 48 8.27 8.99 8.16
CA GLU A 48 8.06 7.95 9.15
C GLU A 48 7.14 6.88 8.54
N LEU A 49 7.34 5.62 8.93
CA LEU A 49 6.49 4.50 8.52
C LEU A 49 5.75 3.96 9.74
N LEU A 50 4.42 4.03 9.70
CA LEU A 50 3.55 3.52 10.76
C LEU A 50 2.82 2.28 10.26
N VAL A 51 2.77 1.25 11.10
CA VAL A 51 2.03 0.02 10.85
C VAL A 51 0.99 -0.14 11.94
N TYR A 52 -0.28 -0.15 11.54
CA TYR A 52 -1.39 -0.46 12.44
C TYR A 52 -1.57 -1.97 12.50
N ALA A 53 -1.34 -2.56 13.67
CA ALA A 53 -1.49 -3.98 13.93
C ALA A 53 -2.56 -4.23 15.00
N ASP A 54 -2.93 -5.50 15.18
CA ASP A 54 -3.81 -5.90 16.28
C ASP A 54 -3.18 -5.55 17.63
N ARG A 55 -4.01 -5.21 18.62
CA ARG A 55 -3.55 -4.76 19.95
C ARG A 55 -2.71 -5.79 20.71
N ASN A 56 -2.80 -7.05 20.33
CA ASN A 56 -2.08 -8.17 20.91
C ASN A 56 -1.00 -8.73 19.96
N ALA A 57 -0.68 -8.01 18.87
CA ALA A 57 0.41 -8.38 17.99
C ALA A 57 1.74 -8.28 18.74
N ASN A 58 2.64 -9.23 18.51
CA ASN A 58 3.97 -9.19 19.10
C ASN A 58 4.80 -8.10 18.39
N VAL A 59 5.18 -7.06 19.13
CA VAL A 59 5.99 -5.95 18.62
C VAL A 59 7.47 -6.37 18.62
N PRO A 60 8.16 -6.41 17.47
CA PRO A 60 9.58 -6.75 17.45
C PRO A 60 10.40 -5.71 18.21
N THR A 61 11.52 -6.12 18.82
CA THR A 61 12.34 -5.25 19.69
C THR A 61 12.90 -4.01 18.99
N SER A 62 13.02 -4.03 17.66
CA SER A 62 13.47 -2.87 16.86
C SER A 62 12.36 -1.86 16.55
N TRP A 63 11.12 -2.13 16.97
CA TRP A 63 9.95 -1.28 16.73
C TRP A 63 9.50 -0.66 18.04
N GLU A 64 8.90 0.52 17.93
CA GLU A 64 8.33 1.25 19.06
C GLU A 64 6.83 1.44 18.84
N GLU A 65 6.04 1.35 19.91
CA GLU A 65 4.63 1.69 19.88
C GLU A 65 4.47 3.22 19.90
N THR A 66 3.78 3.75 18.89
CA THR A 66 3.56 5.19 18.74
C THR A 66 2.08 5.51 18.62
N GLY A 67 1.73 6.78 18.93
CA GLY A 67 0.39 7.30 18.67
C GLY A 67 0.15 7.54 17.17
N PRO A 68 -1.12 7.69 16.75
CA PRO A 68 -1.45 8.02 15.37
C PRO A 68 -0.94 9.42 15.00
N GLN A 69 -0.21 9.52 13.89
CA GLN A 69 0.26 10.79 13.33
C GLN A 69 -0.81 11.41 12.41
N PHE A 70 -1.75 12.17 12.99
CA PHE A 70 -2.83 12.79 12.23
C PHE A 70 -2.40 14.10 11.54
N ILE A 71 -2.87 14.30 10.31
CA ILE A 71 -2.68 15.55 9.57
C ILE A 71 -3.93 16.43 9.75
N VAL A 72 -3.80 17.52 10.51
CA VAL A 72 -4.90 18.48 10.71
C VAL A 72 -5.21 19.23 9.41
N ASN A 73 -6.50 19.40 9.11
CA ASN A 73 -7.00 20.07 7.90
C ASN A 73 -6.49 19.44 6.58
N SER A 74 -6.40 18.10 6.55
CA SER A 74 -6.03 17.38 5.34
C SER A 74 -7.16 17.29 4.32
N THR A 75 -6.78 17.25 3.05
CA THR A 75 -7.62 16.75 1.95
C THR A 75 -7.20 15.32 1.62
N GLU A 76 -8.17 14.45 1.36
CA GLU A 76 -7.92 13.04 1.06
C GLU A 76 -8.21 12.71 -0.40
N ILE A 77 -7.35 11.90 -1.00
CA ILE A 77 -7.49 11.38 -2.35
C ILE A 77 -7.38 9.86 -2.29
N LYS A 78 -8.46 9.19 -2.69
CA LYS A 78 -8.48 7.73 -2.80
C LYS A 78 -7.88 7.30 -4.14
N LEU A 79 -6.92 6.40 -4.07
CA LEU A 79 -6.30 5.74 -5.22
C LEU A 79 -7.04 4.43 -5.50
N ARG A 80 -6.73 3.81 -6.64
CA ARG A 80 -7.28 2.50 -7.00
C ARG A 80 -6.85 1.45 -5.97
N SER A 81 -7.77 0.59 -5.55
CA SER A 81 -7.50 -0.60 -4.75
C SER A 81 -6.95 -1.76 -5.60
N ILE A 82 -6.10 -2.60 -5.02
CA ILE A 82 -5.64 -3.86 -5.64
C ILE A 82 -6.10 -5.07 -4.84
N SER A 83 -6.19 -6.25 -5.48
CA SER A 83 -6.47 -7.49 -4.75
C SER A 83 -5.81 -8.72 -5.35
N THR A 84 -5.37 -9.64 -4.49
CA THR A 84 -4.81 -10.95 -4.85
C THR A 84 -5.82 -12.11 -4.64
N THR A 85 -7.13 -11.82 -4.53
CA THR A 85 -8.21 -12.75 -4.10
C THR A 85 -8.22 -13.02 -2.60
N LEU A 86 -7.04 -13.10 -1.96
CA LEU A 86 -6.92 -13.29 -0.51
C LEU A 86 -6.91 -11.95 0.23
N HIS A 87 -6.11 -11.00 -0.26
CA HIS A 87 -5.97 -9.69 0.34
C HIS A 87 -6.51 -8.62 -0.61
N ARG A 88 -7.05 -7.54 -0.02
CA ARG A 88 -7.33 -6.29 -0.72
C ARG A 88 -6.52 -5.19 -0.06
N VAL A 89 -5.88 -4.37 -0.87
CA VAL A 89 -5.14 -3.20 -0.40
C VAL A 89 -5.79 -1.96 -0.98
N ASP A 90 -6.32 -1.14 -0.08
CA ASP A 90 -6.87 0.18 -0.40
C ASP A 90 -5.79 1.24 -0.16
N HIS A 91 -5.76 2.26 -1.00
CA HIS A 91 -4.72 3.28 -0.98
C HIS A 91 -5.34 4.67 -0.89
N THR A 92 -4.83 5.51 0.01
CA THR A 92 -5.30 6.89 0.20
C THR A 92 -4.10 7.79 0.46
N VAL A 93 -4.13 8.99 -0.10
CA VAL A 93 -3.16 10.06 0.18
C VAL A 93 -3.91 11.18 0.88
N SER A 94 -3.51 11.49 2.11
CA SER A 94 -4.00 12.64 2.86
C SER A 94 -2.91 13.70 2.91
N TYR A 95 -3.20 14.91 2.47
CA TYR A 95 -2.23 16.00 2.41
C TYR A 95 -2.82 17.29 2.96
N LYS A 96 -1.99 18.09 3.64
CA LYS A 96 -2.40 19.40 4.13
C LYS A 96 -2.54 20.37 2.96
N ARG A 97 -3.69 21.04 2.85
CA ARG A 97 -3.85 22.12 1.86
C ARG A 97 -3.07 23.35 2.35
N SER A 98 -2.17 23.86 1.52
CA SER A 98 -1.68 25.23 1.69
C SER A 98 -2.84 26.17 1.38
N ILE A 99 -3.39 26.82 2.40
CA ILE A 99 -4.27 27.98 2.23
C ILE A 99 -3.38 29.19 1.97
#